data_AF-K8E9G9-F1
#
_entry.id   AF-K8E9G9-F1
#
_cell.length_a   1.000
_cell.length_b   1.000
_cell.length_c   1.000
_cell.angle_alpha   90.00
_cell.angle_beta   90.00
_cell.angle_gamma   90.00
#
_symmetry.space_group_name_H-M   'P 1'
#
loop_
_entity.id
_entity.type
_entity.pdbx_description
1 polymer ?
#
loop_
_entity_poly.entity_id
_entity_poly.type
_entity_poly.pdbx_seq_one_letter_code
_entity_poly.pdbx_strand_id
1 'polypeptide(L)'
;MQHPTNTRIIFADSVAEAREKYLALNIKTKDPNPGVEVLKPIEDEEFDINSDINLIGEVSVGPSIMEEIRKDPARAFVVYFLEDPQNFVESAS
;
A
#
# COMPACT_ATOMS: atom_id res chain seq x y z
N MET A 1 5.56 -4.96 16.50
CA MET A 1 5.28 -5.62 15.22
C MET A 1 4.60 -4.57 14.38
N GLN A 2 5.14 -4.28 13.20
CA GLN A 2 4.56 -3.28 12.32
C GLN A 2 3.29 -3.84 11.68
N HIS A 3 2.33 -2.96 11.39
CA HIS A 3 1.07 -3.34 10.76
C HIS A 3 0.81 -2.47 9.53
N PRO A 4 0.31 -3.06 8.44
CA PRO A 4 -0.06 -2.31 7.26
C PRO A 4 -1.30 -1.46 7.53
N THR A 5 -1.23 -0.16 7.24
CA THR A 5 -2.37 0.76 7.34
C THR A 5 -2.45 1.66 6.11
N ASN A 6 -3.62 2.29 5.93
CA ASN A 6 -3.83 3.31 4.89
C ASN A 6 -3.56 2.85 3.45
N THR A 7 -3.75 1.57 3.12
CA THR A 7 -3.49 1.02 1.78
C THR A 7 -4.19 1.80 0.65
N ARG A 8 -3.45 2.11 -0.41
CA ARG A 8 -3.93 2.75 -1.64
C ARG A 8 -3.38 2.04 -2.88
N ILE A 9 -4.14 2.11 -3.95
CA ILE A 9 -3.66 1.77 -5.30
C ILE A 9 -3.16 3.06 -5.95
N ILE A 10 -1.90 3.06 -6.36
CA ILE A 10 -1.25 4.21 -7.00
C ILE A 10 -0.79 3.79 -8.40
N PHE A 11 -1.27 4.50 -9.41
CA PHE A 11 -0.79 4.31 -10.78
C PHE A 11 0.46 5.16 -11.02
N ALA A 12 1.57 4.52 -11.37
CA ALA A 12 2.87 5.15 -11.59
C ALA A 12 3.72 4.35 -12.59
N ASP A 13 4.80 4.95 -13.07
CA ASP A 13 5.76 4.33 -13.97
C ASP A 13 6.96 3.72 -13.22
N SER A 14 7.11 4.02 -11.93
CA SER A 14 8.17 3.46 -11.08
C SER A 14 7.78 3.39 -9.60
N VAL A 15 8.50 2.57 -8.84
CA VAL A 15 8.38 2.46 -7.37
C VAL A 15 8.61 3.82 -6.69
N ALA A 16 9.60 4.60 -7.16
CA ALA A 16 9.93 5.90 -6.59
C ALA A 16 8.77 6.90 -6.80
N GLU A 17 8.19 6.94 -8.00
CA GLU A 17 7.05 7.79 -8.31
C GLU A 17 5.78 7.36 -7.54
N ALA A 18 5.52 6.06 -7.41
CA ALA A 18 4.41 5.55 -6.62
C ALA A 18 4.51 5.99 -5.16
N ARG A 19 5.72 5.89 -4.58
CA ARG A 19 6.01 6.37 -3.22
C ARG A 19 5.78 7.86 -3.07
N GLU A 20 6.30 8.66 -3.99
CA GLU A 20 6.14 10.11 -3.99
C GLU A 20 4.67 10.51 -4.06
N LYS A 21 3.92 9.93 -5.01
CA LYS A 21 2.47 10.15 -5.17
C LYS A 21 1.70 9.80 -3.90
N TYR A 22 2.02 8.67 -3.27
CA TYR A 22 1.39 8.24 -2.02
C TYR A 22 1.68 9.22 -0.87
N LEU A 23 2.94 9.63 -0.71
CA LEU A 23 3.32 10.62 0.32
C LEU A 23 2.67 11.99 0.08
N ALA A 24 2.49 12.38 -1.19
CA ALA A 24 1.80 13.62 -1.57
C ALA A 24 0.30 13.63 -1.18
N LEU A 25 -0.31 12.47 -0.91
CA LEU A 25 -1.67 12.41 -0.37
C LEU A 25 -1.78 13.00 1.05
N ASN A 26 -0.65 13.21 1.74
CA ASN A 26 -0.57 13.82 3.08
C ASN A 26 -1.51 13.14 4.10
N ILE A 27 -1.61 11.81 4.02
CA ILE A 27 -2.42 10.98 4.91
C ILE A 27 -1.91 11.14 6.34
N LYS A 28 -2.81 11.41 7.28
CA LYS A 28 -2.46 11.52 8.70
C LYS A 28 -2.43 10.13 9.34
N THR A 29 -1.43 9.92 10.18
CA THR A 29 -1.10 8.62 10.76
C THR A 29 -0.63 8.83 12.19
N LYS A 30 -0.73 7.81 13.05
CA LYS A 30 -0.38 7.96 14.47
C LYS A 30 1.11 7.73 14.70
N ASP A 31 1.74 6.93 13.85
CA ASP A 31 3.20 6.81 13.81
C ASP A 31 3.81 8.14 13.29
N PRO A 32 4.72 8.81 14.01
CA PRO A 32 5.41 9.99 13.48
C PRO A 32 6.37 9.65 12.33
N ASN A 33 6.81 8.39 12.23
CA ASN A 33 7.76 7.93 11.22
C ASN A 33 7.34 6.56 10.66
N PRO A 34 6.16 6.47 10.00
CA PRO A 34 5.72 5.20 9.44
C PRO A 34 6.68 4.74 8.35
N GLY A 35 6.94 3.43 8.29
CA GLY A 35 7.48 2.82 7.09
C GLY A 35 6.52 3.00 5.92
N VAL A 36 7.01 2.93 4.69
CA VAL A 36 6.16 2.91 3.48
C VAL A 36 6.58 1.74 2.64
N GLU A 37 5.65 0.83 2.40
CA GLU A 37 5.84 -0.29 1.50
C GLU A 37 5.17 -0.03 0.17
N VAL A 38 5.87 -0.34 -0.93
CA VAL A 38 5.41 -0.14 -2.31
C VAL A 38 5.61 -1.43 -3.06
N LEU A 39 4.51 -2.11 -3.37
CA LEU A 39 4.52 -3.42 -4.01
C LEU A 39 3.85 -3.34 -5.38
N LYS A 40 4.44 -4.02 -6.36
CA LYS A 40 3.87 -4.14 -7.68
C LYS A 40 3.25 -5.53 -7.83
N PRO A 41 1.91 -5.65 -7.91
CA PRO A 41 1.24 -6.95 -7.84
C PRO A 41 1.69 -7.91 -8.94
N ILE A 42 1.90 -7.41 -10.17
CA ILE A 42 2.32 -8.24 -11.30
C ILE A 42 3.76 -8.76 -11.22
N GLU A 43 4.55 -8.31 -10.25
CA GLU A 43 5.89 -8.83 -9.97
C GLU A 43 5.88 -9.94 -8.91
N ASP A 44 4.73 -10.17 -8.27
CA ASP A 44 4.51 -11.24 -7.30
C ASP A 44 4.06 -12.52 -8.03
N GLU A 45 4.76 -13.64 -7.79
CA GLU A 45 4.48 -14.93 -8.42
C GLU A 45 3.16 -15.55 -7.94
N GLU A 46 2.69 -15.18 -6.74
CA GLU A 46 1.43 -15.67 -6.17
C GLU A 46 0.21 -14.84 -6.60
N PHE A 47 0.44 -13.69 -7.25
CA PHE A 47 -0.63 -12.81 -7.69
C PHE A 47 -1.36 -13.36 -8.92
N ASP A 48 -2.68 -13.50 -8.80
CA ASP A 48 -3.56 -13.83 -9.92
C ASP A 48 -4.47 -12.64 -10.26
N ILE A 49 -4.21 -12.02 -11.41
CA ILE A 49 -5.00 -10.88 -11.93
C ILE A 49 -6.49 -11.22 -12.13
N ASN A 50 -6.83 -12.49 -12.35
CA ASN A 50 -8.19 -12.95 -12.57
C ASN A 50 -8.89 -13.37 -11.28
N SER A 51 -8.15 -13.55 -10.18
CA SER A 51 -8.75 -13.80 -8.87
C SER A 51 -9.48 -12.56 -8.37
N ASP A 52 -10.60 -12.77 -7.68
CA ASP A 52 -11.38 -11.70 -7.05
C ASP A 52 -10.74 -11.19 -5.76
N ILE A 53 -9.81 -11.97 -5.19
CA ILE A 53 -9.05 -11.61 -4.00
C ILE A 53 -7.58 -11.99 -4.19
N ASN A 54 -6.68 -11.15 -3.68
CA ASN A 54 -5.25 -11.47 -3.61
C ASN A 54 -4.68 -11.05 -2.25
N LEU A 55 -3.60 -11.71 -1.83
CA LEU A 55 -2.73 -11.23 -0.76
C LEU A 55 -1.53 -10.55 -1.44
N ILE A 56 -1.30 -9.27 -1.14
CA ILE A 56 -0.20 -8.50 -1.72
C ILE A 56 0.63 -7.96 -0.56
N GLY A 57 1.82 -8.53 -0.37
CA GLY A 57 2.60 -8.35 0.85
C GLY A 57 1.80 -8.82 2.06
N GLU A 58 1.51 -7.90 2.98
CA GLU A 58 0.74 -8.19 4.19
C GLU A 58 -0.75 -7.79 4.09
N VAL A 59 -1.23 -7.37 2.91
CA VAL A 59 -2.58 -6.82 2.73
C VAL A 59 -3.43 -7.71 1.82
N SER A 60 -4.57 -8.16 2.35
CA SER A 60 -5.61 -8.79 1.52
C SER A 60 -6.40 -7.73 0.75
N VAL A 61 -6.37 -7.80 -0.58
CA VAL A 61 -7.15 -6.94 -1.46
C VAL A 61 -8.40 -7.68 -1.95
N GLY A 62 -9.55 -7.02 -1.82
CA GLY A 62 -10.85 -7.55 -2.23
C GLY A 62 -11.26 -7.14 -3.65
N PRO A 63 -12.47 -7.54 -4.08
CA PRO A 63 -12.93 -7.38 -5.46
C PRO A 63 -12.89 -5.94 -5.98
N SER A 64 -13.35 -4.95 -5.20
CA SER A 64 -13.33 -3.55 -5.63
C SER A 64 -11.92 -2.99 -5.85
N ILE A 65 -10.94 -3.50 -5.10
CA ILE A 65 -9.54 -3.09 -5.26
C ILE A 65 -8.91 -3.83 -6.46
N MET A 66 -9.24 -5.11 -6.62
CA MET A 66 -8.84 -5.87 -7.80
C MET A 66 -9.40 -5.25 -9.10
N GLU A 67 -10.63 -4.75 -9.09
CA GLU A 67 -11.21 -4.00 -10.21
C GLU A 67 -10.40 -2.75 -10.56
N GLU A 68 -9.91 -2.00 -9.56
CA GLU A 68 -9.01 -0.87 -9.82
C GLU A 68 -7.68 -1.34 -10.42
N ILE A 69 -7.02 -2.34 -9.84
CA ILE A 69 -5.75 -2.88 -10.34
C ILE A 69 -5.87 -3.33 -11.79
N ARG A 70 -6.97 -4.00 -12.16
CA ARG A 70 -7.23 -4.50 -13.53
C ARG A 70 -7.35 -3.39 -14.58
N LYS A 71 -7.59 -2.13 -14.20
CA LYS A 71 -7.65 -1.02 -15.18
C LYS A 71 -6.30 -0.75 -15.84
N ASP A 72 -5.21 -0.88 -15.08
CA ASP A 72 -3.84 -0.73 -15.58
C ASP A 72 -2.86 -1.51 -14.69
N PRO A 73 -2.80 -2.84 -14.82
CA PRO A 73 -2.03 -3.69 -13.92
C PRO A 73 -0.52 -3.46 -14.04
N ALA A 74 -0.05 -2.97 -15.19
CA ALA A 74 1.36 -2.66 -15.43
C ALA A 74 1.86 -1.46 -14.63
N ARG A 75 0.95 -0.52 -14.31
CA ARG A 75 1.24 0.71 -13.57
C ARG A 75 0.67 0.71 -12.16
N ALA A 76 -0.14 -0.27 -11.77
CA ALA A 76 -0.73 -0.37 -10.45
C ALA A 76 0.31 -0.78 -9.40
N PHE A 77 0.48 0.07 -8.39
CA PHE A 77 1.23 -0.23 -7.16
C PHE A 77 0.29 -0.26 -5.96
N VAL A 78 0.44 -1.27 -5.10
CA VAL A 78 -0.19 -1.31 -3.78
C VAL A 78 0.78 -0.66 -2.80
N VAL A 79 0.35 0.45 -2.21
CA VAL A 79 1.17 1.24 -1.29
C VAL A 79 0.46 1.36 0.05
N TYR A 80 1.18 1.12 1.15
CA TYR A 80 0.65 1.25 2.51
C TYR A 80 1.72 1.75 3.49
N PHE A 81 1.27 2.30 4.61
CA PHE A 81 2.15 2.56 5.74
C PHE A 81 2.41 1.28 6.53
N LEU A 82 3.62 1.11 7.04
CA LEU A 82 3.97 0.12 8.05
C LEU A 82 4.15 0.86 9.38
N GLU A 83 3.11 0.84 10.20
CA GLU A 83 3.09 1.54 11.48
C GLU A 83 3.47 0.61 12.63
N ASP A 84 4.32 1.06 13.56
CA ASP A 84 4.54 0.35 14.82
C ASP A 84 3.65 0.96 15.91
N PRO A 85 2.72 0.20 16.52
CA PRO A 85 1.92 0.70 17.64
C PRO A 85 2.72 1.20 18.83
N GLN A 86 3.98 0.77 18.99
CA GLN A 86 4.89 1.28 20.03
C GLN A 86 5.31 2.72 19.77
N ASN A 87 5.24 3.21 18.53
CA ASN A 87 5.53 4.60 18.18
C ASN A 87 4.33 5.53 18.43
N PHE A 88 3.19 5.00 18.88
CA PHE A 88 1.95 5.78 19.06
C PHE A 88 1.92 6.58 20.38
N VAL A 89 2.98 6.52 21.19
CA VAL A 89 3.17 7.36 22.39
C VAL A 89 3.82 8.69 22.01
N GLU A 90 3.39 9.86 22.47
CA GLU A 90 2.19 10.31 23.19
C GLU A 90 2.10 11.80 22.79
N SER A 91 1.12 12.24 21.99
CA SER A 91 0.95 13.69 21.70
C SER A 91 0.36 14.42 22.92
N ALA A 92 0.87 14.12 24.10
CA ALA A 92 0.55 14.74 25.38
C ALA A 92 1.88 15.06 26.08
N SER A 93 2.47 16.19 25.72
CA SER A 93 3.44 16.91 26.53
C SER A 93 3.27 18.40 26.27
#